data_AF-A0A7C2PVW8-F1
#
_entry.id   AF-A0A7C2PVW8-F1
#
_cell.length_a   1.000
_cell.length_b   1.000
_cell.length_c   1.000
_cell.angle_alpha   90.00
_cell.angle_beta   90.00
_cell.angle_gamma   90.00
#
_symmetry.space_group_name_H-M   'P 1'
#
loop_
_entity.id
_entity.type
_entity.pdbx_description
1 polymer ?
#
loop_
_entity_poly.entity_id
_entity_poly.type
_entity_poly.pdbx_seq_one_letter_code
_entity_poly.pdbx_strand_id
1 'polypeptide(L)'
;MRTAATIAAGLVLLASPLLAQTGADAGAARTAEIRDARRVLEQRIPEITFTDSPLDQVMEYVKQVSGLNVVVHWAQLEADGIDRDKPITVTARGLRL
;
A
#
# COMPACT_ATOMS: atom_id res chain seq x y z
N MET A 1 13.06 71.07 -13.89
CA MET A 1 12.42 70.85 -12.57
C MET A 1 11.51 69.63 -12.70
N ARG A 2 11.56 68.53 -11.95
CA ARG A 2 12.44 67.98 -10.89
C ARG A 2 12.22 66.44 -10.92
N THR A 3 13.32 65.70 -11.03
CA THR A 3 13.66 64.40 -10.40
C THR A 3 12.75 63.16 -10.55
N ALA A 4 13.33 62.14 -11.19
CA ALA A 4 13.17 60.73 -10.88
C ALA A 4 13.54 60.41 -9.41
N ALA A 5 12.95 59.36 -8.82
CA ALA A 5 13.54 58.64 -7.70
C ALA A 5 12.99 57.21 -7.56
N THR A 6 13.93 56.31 -7.34
CA THR A 6 13.88 54.85 -7.29
C THR A 6 13.65 54.36 -5.84
N ILE A 7 13.25 53.09 -5.69
CA ILE A 7 13.44 52.16 -4.53
C ILE A 7 12.43 52.19 -3.37
N ALA A 8 11.70 51.07 -3.21
CA ALA A 8 11.56 50.27 -1.98
C ALA A 8 10.85 48.95 -2.36
N ALA A 9 11.54 47.86 -2.67
CA ALA A 9 12.09 46.91 -1.69
C ALA A 9 11.14 46.63 -0.51
N GLY A 10 9.93 46.16 -0.80
CA GLY A 10 8.96 45.63 0.17
C GLY A 10 8.79 44.13 0.02
N LEU A 11 9.64 43.38 0.72
CA LEU A 11 9.59 41.94 0.92
C LEU A 11 8.23 41.52 1.52
N VAL A 12 7.36 40.87 0.74
CA VAL A 12 6.38 39.92 1.29
C VAL A 12 6.46 38.65 0.46
N LEU A 13 7.31 37.74 0.94
CA LEU A 13 7.20 36.30 0.69
C LEU A 13 5.82 35.85 1.18
N LEU A 14 4.80 35.90 0.33
CA LEU A 14 3.63 35.03 0.47
C LEU A 14 4.07 33.63 0.01
N ALA A 15 4.87 32.97 0.86
CA ALA A 15 5.15 31.55 0.75
C ALA A 15 3.81 30.84 0.68
N SER A 16 3.49 30.25 -0.48
CA SER A 16 2.26 29.49 -0.66
C SER A 16 2.33 28.27 0.26
N PRO A 17 1.54 28.19 1.36
CA PRO A 17 1.54 27.01 2.22
C PRO A 17 0.91 25.80 1.52
N LEU A 18 0.35 25.98 0.32
CA LEU A 18 -0.39 24.98 -0.42
C LEU A 18 0.45 23.77 -0.84
N LEU A 19 1.77 23.93 -1.04
CA LEU A 19 2.68 22.81 -1.32
C LEU A 19 3.15 22.08 -0.05
N ALA A 20 3.13 22.73 1.12
CA ALA A 20 3.54 22.11 2.37
C ALA A 20 2.44 21.24 3.00
N GLN A 21 1.17 21.63 2.82
CA GLN A 21 0.02 20.89 3.35
C GLN A 21 -0.16 19.53 2.66
N THR A 22 0.01 19.46 1.33
CA THR A 22 -0.16 18.23 0.55
C THR A 22 0.76 17.09 0.98
N GLY A 23 2.00 17.39 1.36
CA GLY A 23 2.94 16.36 1.83
C GLY A 23 2.60 15.80 3.21
N ALA A 24 2.16 16.66 4.14
CA ALA A 24 1.76 16.26 5.48
C ALA A 24 0.46 15.43 5.46
N ASP A 25 -0.51 15.82 4.64
CA ASP A 25 -1.77 15.08 4.46
C ASP A 25 -1.55 13.70 3.82
N ALA A 26 -0.69 13.62 2.80
CA ALA A 26 -0.33 12.34 2.18
C ALA A 26 0.38 11.39 3.17
N GLY A 27 1.28 11.91 4.01
CA GLY A 27 1.94 11.13 5.05
C GLY A 27 0.97 10.61 6.12
N ALA A 28 0.01 11.44 6.54
CA ALA A 28 -1.01 11.04 7.50
C ALA A 28 -1.94 9.96 6.92
N ALA A 29 -2.37 10.12 5.66
CA ALA A 29 -3.17 9.13 4.94
C ALA A 29 -2.43 7.79 4.82
N ARG A 30 -1.16 7.81 4.41
CA ARG A 30 -0.35 6.58 4.31
C ARG A 30 -0.18 5.88 5.66
N THR A 31 0.01 6.65 6.73
CA THR A 31 0.14 6.10 8.08
C THR A 31 -1.18 5.45 8.52
N ALA A 32 -2.33 6.04 8.17
CA ALA A 32 -3.63 5.45 8.43
C ALA A 32 -3.82 4.13 7.68
N GLU A 33 -3.52 4.09 6.37
CA GLU A 33 -3.55 2.86 5.57
C GLU A 33 -2.70 1.74 6.17
N ILE A 34 -1.47 2.04 6.62
CA ILE A 34 -0.59 1.05 7.24
C ILE A 34 -1.17 0.53 8.55
N ARG A 35 -1.79 1.39 9.37
CA ARG A 35 -2.46 0.96 10.61
C ARG A 35 -3.65 0.06 10.31
N ASP A 36 -4.44 0.38 9.30
CA ASP A 36 -5.60 -0.40 8.91
C ASP A 36 -5.18 -1.76 8.35
N ALA A 37 -4.17 -1.79 7.48
CA ALA A 37 -3.57 -3.03 6.98
C ALA A 37 -3.06 -3.92 8.12
N ARG A 38 -2.37 -3.35 9.12
CA ARG A 38 -1.90 -4.11 10.28
C ARG A 38 -3.05 -4.71 11.09
N ARG A 39 -4.16 -4.00 11.25
CA ARG A 39 -5.34 -4.55 11.94
C ARG A 39 -5.92 -5.74 11.20
N VAL A 40 -5.95 -5.73 9.87
CA VAL A 40 -6.42 -6.86 9.06
C VAL A 40 -5.50 -8.07 9.25
N LEU A 41 -4.17 -7.87 9.24
CA LEU A 41 -3.20 -8.95 9.50
C LEU A 41 -3.38 -9.61 10.88
N GLU A 42 -3.81 -8.85 11.89
CA GLU A 42 -4.08 -9.38 13.23
C GLU A 42 -5.38 -10.20 13.33
N GLN A 43 -6.26 -10.13 12.32
CA GLN A 43 -7.51 -10.90 12.29
C GLN A 43 -7.23 -12.39 12.08
N ARG A 44 -8.09 -13.22 12.67
CA ARG A 44 -8.02 -14.67 12.44
C ARG A 44 -8.81 -15.01 11.18
N ILE A 45 -8.18 -15.75 10.28
CA ILE A 45 -8.89 -16.29 9.12
C ILE A 45 -9.87 -17.38 9.56
N PRO A 46 -11.06 -17.46 8.92
CA PRO A 46 -11.93 -18.61 9.06
C PRO A 46 -11.21 -19.88 8.57
N GLU A 47 -11.79 -21.04 8.84
CA GLU A 47 -11.28 -22.27 8.26
C GLU A 47 -11.36 -22.20 6.73
N ILE A 48 -10.20 -22.35 6.09
CA ILE A 48 -10.08 -22.40 4.63
C ILE A 48 -9.36 -23.68 4.23
N THR A 49 -9.83 -24.28 3.16
CA THR A 49 -9.23 -25.48 2.56
C THR A 49 -9.11 -25.25 1.08
N PHE A 50 -7.89 -25.40 0.57
CA PHE A 50 -7.60 -25.51 -0.85
C PHE A 50 -7.13 -26.92 -1.12
N THR A 51 -7.62 -27.51 -2.21
CA THR A 51 -7.26 -28.85 -2.65
C THR A 51 -6.89 -28.75 -4.10
N ASP A 52 -5.65 -29.12 -4.42
CA ASP A 52 -5.12 -29.14 -5.80
C ASP A 52 -5.39 -27.83 -6.56
N SER A 53 -5.33 -26.70 -5.84
CA SER A 53 -5.74 -25.40 -6.37
C SER A 53 -4.52 -24.64 -6.91
N PRO A 54 -4.60 -23.98 -8.08
CA PRO A 54 -3.52 -23.15 -8.60
C PRO A 54 -3.10 -22.06 -7.61
N LEU A 55 -1.80 -21.87 -7.43
CA LEU A 55 -1.25 -20.88 -6.50
C LEU A 55 -1.74 -19.46 -6.80
N ASP A 56 -1.86 -19.08 -8.07
CA ASP A 56 -2.37 -17.76 -8.48
C ASP A 56 -3.79 -17.50 -7.99
N GLN A 57 -4.68 -18.49 -8.09
CA GLN A 57 -6.06 -18.41 -7.59
C GLN A 57 -6.10 -18.33 -6.06
N VAL A 58 -5.24 -19.09 -5.37
CA VAL A 58 -5.12 -19.03 -3.91
C VAL A 58 -4.70 -17.62 -3.47
N MET A 59 -3.70 -17.03 -4.14
CA MET A 59 -3.23 -15.69 -3.80
C MET A 59 -4.25 -14.59 -4.13
N GLU A 60 -5.00 -14.74 -5.23
CA GLU A 60 -6.10 -13.82 -5.55
C GLU A 60 -7.25 -13.93 -4.55
N TYR A 61 -7.57 -15.14 -4.07
CA TYR A 61 -8.54 -15.32 -2.98
C TYR A 61 -8.09 -14.60 -1.70
N VAL A 62 -6.83 -14.75 -1.29
CA VAL A 62 -6.27 -14.08 -0.09
C VAL A 62 -6.40 -12.56 -0.23
N LYS A 63 -6.13 -12.01 -1.41
CA LYS A 63 -6.31 -10.59 -1.70
C LYS A 63 -7.77 -10.16 -1.59
N GLN A 64 -8.70 -10.93 -2.15
CA GLN A 64 -10.13 -10.61 -2.14
C GLN A 64 -10.72 -10.65 -0.72
N VAL A 65 -10.39 -11.68 0.08
CA VAL A 65 -10.95 -11.82 1.43
C VAL A 65 -10.34 -10.83 2.42
N SER A 66 -9.06 -10.49 2.27
CA SER A 66 -8.39 -9.54 3.16
C SER A 66 -8.64 -8.08 2.78
N GLY A 67 -8.98 -7.79 1.52
CA GLY A 67 -9.05 -6.42 1.00
C GLY A 67 -7.70 -5.71 0.98
N LEU A 68 -6.60 -6.44 1.22
CA LEU A 68 -5.24 -5.89 1.24
C LEU A 68 -4.67 -5.84 -0.17
N ASN A 69 -3.75 -4.89 -0.39
CA ASN A 69 -2.94 -4.88 -1.59
C ASN A 69 -1.85 -5.96 -1.50
N VAL A 70 -2.16 -7.17 -1.99
CA VAL A 70 -1.23 -8.30 -2.06
C VAL A 70 -0.49 -8.27 -3.40
N VAL A 71 0.84 -8.18 -3.34
CA VAL A 71 1.72 -8.20 -4.52
C VAL A 71 2.63 -9.42 -4.44
N VAL A 72 2.58 -10.27 -5.47
CA VAL A 72 3.39 -11.48 -5.54
C VAL A 72 4.56 -11.26 -6.50
N HIS A 73 5.77 -11.56 -6.04
CA HIS A 73 6.98 -11.50 -6.86
C HIS A 73 7.18 -12.81 -7.65
N TRP A 74 6.38 -13.00 -8.70
CA TRP A 74 6.37 -14.24 -9.50
C TRP A 74 7.73 -14.64 -10.05
N ALA A 75 8.53 -13.69 -10.55
CA ALA A 75 9.85 -13.99 -11.10
C ALA A 75 10.80 -14.64 -10.08
N GLN A 76 10.65 -14.34 -8.78
CA GLN A 76 11.46 -14.97 -7.72
C GLN A 76 10.95 -16.39 -7.43
N LEU A 77 9.63 -16.58 -7.39
CA LEU A 77 9.02 -17.89 -7.19
C LEU A 77 9.32 -18.84 -8.36
N GLU A 78 9.20 -18.37 -9.60
CA GLU A 78 9.50 -19.13 -10.81
C GLU A 78 10.98 -19.55 -10.84
N ALA A 79 11.91 -18.70 -10.38
CA ALA A 79 13.33 -19.04 -10.25
C ALA A 79 13.59 -20.20 -9.26
N ASP A 80 12.71 -20.37 -8.26
CA ASP A 80 12.73 -21.48 -7.30
C ASP A 80 11.84 -22.68 -7.75
N GLY A 81 11.35 -22.68 -8.99
CA GLY A 81 10.49 -23.74 -9.54
C GLY A 81 9.07 -23.74 -8.97
N ILE A 82 8.56 -22.56 -8.62
CA ILE A 82 7.18 -22.33 -8.17
C ILE A 82 6.45 -21.52 -9.24
N ASP A 83 5.78 -22.24 -10.13
CA ASP A 83 4.92 -21.64 -11.14
C ASP A 83 3.56 -21.23 -10.57
N ARG A 84 2.86 -20.37 -11.29
CA ARG A 84 1.53 -19.83 -10.93
C ARG A 84 0.45 -20.91 -10.83
N ASP A 85 0.52 -21.89 -11.71
CA ASP A 85 -0.40 -23.02 -11.80
C ASP A 85 -0.03 -24.17 -10.87
N LYS A 86 1.08 -24.04 -10.11
CA LYS A 86 1.54 -25.07 -9.19
C LYS A 86 0.42 -25.41 -8.21
N PRO A 87 -0.01 -26.68 -8.15
CA PRO A 87 -1.13 -27.08 -7.30
C PRO A 87 -0.74 -27.00 -5.84
N ILE A 88 -1.56 -26.32 -5.05
CA ILE A 88 -1.40 -26.17 -3.60
C ILE A 88 -2.56 -26.86 -2.90
N THR A 89 -2.23 -27.63 -1.87
CA THR A 89 -3.21 -28.21 -0.94
C THR A 89 -2.85 -27.75 0.46
N VAL A 90 -3.77 -27.03 1.11
CA VAL A 90 -3.57 -26.52 2.47
C VAL A 90 -4.91 -26.38 3.17
N THR A 91 -4.94 -26.78 4.44
CA THR A 91 -6.03 -26.48 5.36
C THR A 91 -5.49 -25.59 6.46
N ALA A 92 -6.07 -24.42 6.62
CA ALA A 92 -5.69 -23.44 7.63
C ALA A 92 -6.90 -23.06 8.48
N ARG A 93 -6.70 -23.00 9.80
CA ARG A 93 -7.73 -22.61 10.76
C ARG A 93 -7.13 -21.74 11.84
N GLY A 94 -7.74 -20.58 12.09
CA GLY A 94 -7.37 -19.71 13.20
C GLY A 94 -5.97 -19.09 13.07
N LEU A 95 -5.37 -19.13 11.88
CA LEU A 95 -4.13 -18.39 11.60
C LEU A 95 -4.40 -16.89 11.58
N ARG A 96 -3.39 -16.12 11.96
CA ARG A 96 -3.35 -14.69 11.65
C ARG A 96 -2.90 -14.53 10.20
N LEU A 97 -3.41 -13.50 9.54
CA LEU A 97 -3.05 -13.20 8.16
C LEU A 97 -1.67 -12.54 8.07
#